data_AF-A0A059B811-F1
#
_entry.id   AF-A0A059B811-F1
#
_cell.length_a   1.000
_cell.length_b   1.000
_cell.length_c   1.000
_cell.angle_alpha   90.00
_cell.angle_beta   90.00
_cell.angle_gamma   90.00
#
_symmetry.space_group_name_H-M   'P 1'
#
loop_
_entity.id
_entity.type
_entity.pdbx_description
1 polymer ?
#
loop_
_entity_poly.entity_id
_entity_poly.type
_entity_poly.pdbx_seq_one_letter_code
_entity_poly.pdbx_strand_id
1 'polypeptide(L)'
;MVGVQIPHHFQCPISLELMRDPVTVSTGQTYDLSSIEPWIAASNTTYPVTHAPLLDSALIPNHTLHRLIQSWCVANRRSGVERITTPKQPADPSCVRALLSQAAST
;
A
#
# COMPACT_ATOMS: atom_id res chain seq x y z
N MET A 1 12.96 -17.94 -20.35
CA MET A 1 12.00 -17.01 -19.72
C MET A 1 12.80 -15.87 -19.12
N VAL A 2 12.80 -14.70 -19.74
CA VAL A 2 13.40 -13.51 -19.13
C VAL A 2 12.41 -13.03 -18.08
N GLY A 3 12.71 -13.23 -16.80
CA GLY A 3 11.91 -12.65 -15.72
C GLY A 3 11.92 -11.14 -15.86
N VAL A 4 10.73 -10.51 -15.87
CA VAL A 4 10.65 -9.05 -15.83
C VAL A 4 11.24 -8.58 -14.51
N GLN A 5 12.25 -7.72 -14.58
CA GLN A 5 12.84 -7.11 -13.39
C GLN A 5 11.85 -6.08 -12.83
N ILE A 6 11.46 -6.26 -11.57
CA ILE A 6 10.63 -5.28 -10.85
C ILE A 6 11.49 -4.03 -10.60
N PRO A 7 11.03 -2.84 -10.99
CA PRO A 7 11.72 -1.59 -10.64
C PRO A 7 11.84 -1.43 -9.13
N HIS A 8 13.01 -1.02 -8.63
CA HIS A 8 13.29 -0.93 -7.20
C HIS A 8 12.29 -0.08 -6.41
N HIS A 9 11.75 0.98 -7.01
CA HIS A 9 10.76 1.87 -6.38
C HIS A 9 9.36 1.23 -6.26
N PHE A 10 9.14 0.05 -6.83
CA PHE A 10 7.93 -0.76 -6.65
C PHE A 10 8.13 -1.92 -5.67
N GLN A 11 9.36 -2.13 -5.20
CA GLN A 11 9.69 -3.20 -4.26
C GLN A 11 9.50 -2.73 -2.82
N CYS A 12 8.92 -3.60 -1.99
CA CYS A 12 8.84 -3.38 -0.55
C CYS A 12 10.26 -3.48 0.05
N PRO A 13 10.72 -2.50 0.85
CA PRO A 13 12.05 -2.57 1.48
C PRO A 13 12.25 -3.76 2.43
N ILE A 14 11.16 -4.35 2.94
CA ILE A 14 11.21 -5.49 3.87
C ILE A 14 11.20 -6.82 3.11
N SER A 15 10.18 -7.07 2.27
CA SER A 15 10.03 -8.34 1.58
C SER A 15 10.85 -8.43 0.28
N LEU A 16 11.30 -7.30 -0.26
CA LEU A 16 11.96 -7.16 -1.56
C LEU A 16 11.07 -7.60 -2.76
N GLU A 17 9.78 -7.84 -2.51
CA GLU A 17 8.78 -8.17 -3.51
C GLU A 17 7.99 -6.95 -3.97
N LEU A 18 7.24 -7.10 -5.08
CA LEU A 18 6.33 -6.06 -5.57
C LEU A 18 5.29 -5.68 -4.50
N MET A 19 5.17 -4.39 -4.20
CA MET A 19 4.12 -3.89 -3.31
C MET A 19 2.74 -4.08 -3.95
N ARG A 20 1.85 -4.79 -3.25
CA ARG A 20 0.45 -4.95 -3.63
C ARG A 20 -0.43 -3.89 -2.96
N ASP A 21 -0.10 -3.52 -1.73
CA ASP A 21 -0.81 -2.49 -0.97
C ASP A 21 0.20 -1.49 -0.37
N PRO A 22 0.68 -0.52 -1.18
CA PRO A 22 1.73 0.39 -0.76
C PRO A 22 1.22 1.39 0.28
N VAL A 23 1.79 1.37 1.47
CA VAL A 23 1.52 2.30 2.57
C VAL A 23 2.76 3.07 2.98
N THR A 24 2.61 4.36 3.25
CA THR A 24 3.68 5.28 3.60
C THR A 24 3.63 5.58 5.10
N VAL A 25 4.78 5.44 5.75
CA VAL A 25 4.96 5.84 7.15
C VAL A 25 5.34 7.31 7.26
N SER A 26 5.35 7.88 8.47
CA SER A 26 5.64 9.31 8.69
C SER A 26 7.02 9.76 8.20
N THR A 27 7.98 8.86 8.03
CA THR A 27 9.30 9.16 7.44
C THR A 27 9.28 9.30 5.92
N GLY A 28 8.13 9.09 5.26
CA GLY A 28 7.99 9.14 3.80
C GLY A 28 8.39 7.86 3.07
N GLN A 29 8.87 6.84 3.79
CA GLN A 29 9.17 5.53 3.21
C GLN A 29 7.88 4.75 2.96
N THR A 30 7.80 4.04 1.82
CA THR A 30 6.66 3.19 1.48
C THR A 30 7.02 1.71 1.60
N TYR A 31 6.09 0.92 2.13
CA TYR A 31 6.17 -0.53 2.33
C TYR A 31 4.90 -1.20 1.79
N ASP A 32 4.95 -2.51 1.60
CA ASP A 32 3.72 -3.30 1.46
C ASP A 32 3.04 -3.46 2.83
N LEU A 33 1.72 -3.28 2.89
CA LEU A 33 0.94 -3.35 4.13
C LEU A 33 1.20 -4.65 4.90
N SER A 34 1.17 -5.79 4.21
CA SER A 34 1.37 -7.12 4.81
C SER A 34 2.78 -7.31 5.41
N SER A 35 3.75 -6.52 4.96
CA SER A 35 5.13 -6.59 5.44
C SER A 35 5.37 -5.68 6.65
N ILE A 36 4.77 -4.49 6.67
CA ILE A 36 4.99 -3.50 7.73
C ILE A 36 4.05 -3.68 8.93
N GLU A 37 2.83 -4.19 8.73
CA GLU A 37 1.87 -4.42 9.82
C GLU A 37 2.43 -5.36 10.91
N PRO A 38 2.98 -6.55 10.60
CA PRO A 38 3.56 -7.42 11.63
C PRO A 38 4.77 -6.78 12.33
N TRP A 39 5.54 -5.96 11.60
CA TRP A 39 6.70 -5.26 12.15
C TRP A 39 6.29 -4.25 13.22
N ILE A 40 5.26 -3.46 12.95
CA ILE A 40 4.70 -2.49 13.90
C ILE A 40 4.01 -3.21 15.07
N ALA A 41 3.24 -4.27 14.79
CA ALA A 41 2.52 -5.04 15.79
C ALA A 41 3.46 -5.76 16.78
N ALA A 42 4.67 -6.15 16.34
CA ALA A 42 5.69 -6.74 17.19
C ALA A 42 6.33 -5.75 18.19
N SER A 43 5.82 -4.53 18.34
CA SER A 43 6.36 -3.48 19.22
C SER A 43 7.84 -3.14 18.96
N ASN A 44 8.31 -3.36 17.73
CA ASN A 44 9.62 -2.88 17.34
C ASN A 44 9.56 -1.35 17.36
N THR A 45 10.17 -0.72 18.36
CA THR A 45 10.18 0.73 18.54
C THR A 45 11.01 1.45 17.46
N THR A 46 11.42 0.75 16.38
CA THR A 46 12.33 1.27 15.37
C THR A 46 11.87 0.94 13.95
N TYR A 47 12.01 1.91 13.05
CA TYR A 47 11.80 1.70 11.62
C TYR A 47 12.81 0.69 11.06
N PRO A 48 12.39 -0.23 10.17
CA PRO A 48 13.24 -1.33 9.70
C PRO A 48 14.45 -0.87 8.87
N VAL A 49 14.35 0.29 8.21
CA VAL A 49 15.42 0.83 7.34
C VAL A 49 16.28 1.86 8.07
N THR A 50 15.67 2.75 8.85
CA THR A 50 16.38 3.90 9.45
C THR A 50 16.78 3.67 10.90
N HIS A 51 16.29 2.59 11.53
CA HIS A 51 16.41 2.34 12.97
C HIS A 51 15.92 3.50 13.86
N ALA A 52 15.21 4.48 13.30
CA ALA A 52 14.71 5.62 14.03
C ALA A 52 13.47 5.23 14.87
N PRO A 53 13.21 5.91 16.00
CA PRO A 53 12.04 5.64 16.81
C PRO A 53 10.75 5.74 15.99
N LEU A 54 9.87 4.75 16.09
CA LEU A 54 8.51 4.82 15.54
C LEU A 54 7.73 5.87 16.35
N LEU A 55 7.81 7.13 15.91
CA LEU A 55 7.10 8.26 16.53
C LEU A 55 5.58 8.16 16.34
N ASP A 56 5.14 7.46 15.29
CA ASP A 56 3.75 7.31 14.90
C ASP A 56 3.57 5.98 14.13
N SER A 57 2.52 5.22 14.46
CA SER A 57 2.15 3.97 13.79
C SER A 57 1.17 4.19 12.63
N ALA A 58 0.90 5.45 12.26
CA ALA A 58 0.08 5.80 11.11
C ALA A 58 0.63 5.21 9.80
N LEU A 59 -0.17 4.35 9.18
CA LEU A 59 0.05 3.82 7.84
C LEU A 59 -0.88 4.54 6.87
N ILE A 60 -0.32 5.36 5.98
CA ILE A 60 -1.07 6.16 5.03
C ILE A 60 -1.05 5.50 3.65
N PRO A 61 -2.20 5.12 3.05
CA PRO A 61 -2.23 4.53 1.72
C PRO A 61 -1.58 5.42 0.65
N ASN A 62 -0.67 4.85 -0.16
CA ASN A 62 -0.02 5.54 -1.27
C ASN A 62 -0.72 5.25 -2.60
N HIS A 63 -1.84 5.93 -2.84
CA HIS A 63 -2.65 5.73 -4.05
C HIS A 63 -1.91 6.04 -5.35
N THR A 64 -0.96 6.98 -5.34
CA THR A 64 -0.17 7.32 -6.52
C THR A 64 0.76 6.18 -6.88
N LEU A 65 1.52 5.65 -5.92
CA LEU A 65 2.41 4.52 -6.16
C LEU A 65 1.61 3.27 -6.56
N HIS A 66 0.49 3.01 -5.91
CA HIS A 66 -0.40 1.90 -6.28
C HIS A 66 -0.85 1.99 -7.75
N ARG A 67 -1.27 3.17 -8.22
CA ARG A 67 -1.62 3.38 -9.64
C ARG A 67 -0.45 3.16 -10.59
N LEU A 68 0.75 3.63 -10.22
CA LEU A 68 1.96 3.43 -11.02
C LEU A 68 2.31 1.94 -11.15
N ILE A 69 2.24 1.19 -10.04
CA ILE A 69 2.45 -0.25 -10.03
C ILE A 69 1.40 -0.95 -10.91
N GLN A 70 0.12 -0.59 -10.80
CA GLN A 70 -0.93 -1.13 -11.66
C GLN A 70 -0.66 -0.90 -13.15
N SER A 71 -0.24 0.30 -13.53
CA SER A 71 0.14 0.63 -14.91
C SER A 71 1.33 -0.20 -15.38
N TRP A 72 2.34 -0.37 -14.53
CA TRP A 72 3.49 -1.22 -14.81
C TRP A 72 3.11 -2.69 -14.99
N CYS A 73 2.23 -3.24 -14.14
CA CYS A 73 1.72 -4.60 -14.31
C CYS A 73 1.01 -4.79 -15.65
N VAL A 74 0.17 -3.82 -16.06
CA VAL A 74 -0.53 -3.87 -17.36
C VAL A 74 0.46 -3.87 -18.51
N ALA A 75 1.47 -3.01 -18.48
CA ALA A 75 2.51 -2.94 -19.50
C ALA A 75 3.32 -4.24 -19.60
N ASN A 76 3.52 -4.94 -18.48
CA ASN A 76 4.30 -6.17 -18.40
C ASN A 76 3.46 -7.46 -18.41
N ARG A 77 2.16 -7.37 -18.73
CA ARG A 77 1.25 -8.52 -18.73
C ARG A 77 1.70 -9.66 -19.66
N ARG A 78 2.31 -9.32 -20.80
CA ARG A 78 2.85 -10.31 -21.76
C ARG A 78 4.01 -11.12 -21.21
N SER A 79 4.67 -10.61 -20.17
CA SER A 79 5.78 -11.25 -19.47
C SER A 79 5.32 -12.06 -18.25
N GLY A 80 4.01 -12.28 -18.08
CA GLY A 80 3.44 -13.05 -16.97
C GLY A 80 3.17 -12.23 -15.70
N VAL A 81 3.28 -10.91 -15.74
CA VAL A 81 2.97 -10.06 -14.58
C VAL A 81 1.45 -9.86 -14.48
N GLU A 82 0.87 -10.31 -13.37
CA GLU A 82 -0.55 -10.07 -13.07
C GLU A 82 -0.79 -8.66 -12.54
N ARG A 83 -1.97 -8.12 -12.85
CA ARG A 83 -2.37 -6.80 -12.36
C ARG A 83 -2.86 -6.90 -10.92
N ILE A 84 -2.29 -6.08 -10.04
CA ILE A 84 -2.80 -5.92 -8.67
C ILE A 84 -4.19 -5.24 -8.69
N THR A 85 -5.13 -5.81 -7.94
CA THR A 85 -6.45 -5.22 -7.74
C THR A 85 -6.38 -4.15 -6.68
N THR A 86 -7.15 -3.07 -6.84
CA THR A 86 -7.30 -2.09 -5.78
C THR A 86 -8.06 -2.77 -4.62
N PRO A 87 -7.53 -2.76 -3.39
CA PRO A 87 -8.30 -3.17 -2.23
C PRO A 87 -9.59 -2.35 -2.21
N LYS A 88 -10.73 -3.02 -2.34
CA LYS A 88 -12.02 -2.37 -2.11
C LYS A 88 -12.12 -2.19 -0.60
N GLN A 89 -11.71 -1.04 -0.08
CA GLN A 89 -12.07 -0.69 1.28
C GLN A 89 -13.61 -0.65 1.31
N PRO A 90 -14.28 -1.52 2.08
CA PRO A 90 -15.73 -1.50 2.16
C PRO A 90 -16.14 -0.11 2.65
N ALA A 91 -17.03 0.56 1.93
CA ALA A 91 -17.60 1.79 2.44
C ALA A 91 -18.34 1.46 3.75
N ASP A 92 -18.08 2.22 4.82
CA ASP A 92 -18.77 2.03 6.08
C ASP A 92 -20.28 2.27 5.86
N PRO A 93 -21.15 1.26 6.07
CA PRO A 93 -22.58 1.40 5.81
C PRO A 93 -23.24 2.50 6.65
N SER A 94 -22.71 2.80 7.84
CA SER A 94 -23.19 3.89 8.68
C SER A 94 -22.87 5.25 8.07
N CYS A 95 -21.65 5.43 7.55
CA CYS A 95 -21.24 6.65 6.87
C CYS A 95 -22.02 6.86 5.56
N VAL A 96 -22.21 5.79 4.78
CA VAL A 96 -23.03 5.83 3.55
C VAL A 96 -24.46 6.25 3.86
N ARG A 97 -25.08 5.65 4.89
CA ARG A 97 -26.45 6.04 5.32
C ARG A 97 -26.53 7.49 5.78
N ALA A 98 -25.55 7.98 6.53
CA ALA A 98 -25.51 9.36 7.00
C ALA A 98 -25.39 10.37 5.84
N LEU A 99 -24.63 10.04 4.79
CA LEU A 99 -24.54 10.86 3.59
C LEU A 99 -25.85 10.87 2.80
N LEU A 100 -26.51 9.72 2.67
CA LEU A 100 -27.81 9.61 1.99
C LEU A 100 -28.90 10.41 2.70
N SER A 101 -28.94 10.39 4.04
CA SER A 101 -29.91 11.20 4.81
C SER A 101 -29.67 12.70 4.66
N GLN A 102 -28.41 13.13 4.57
CA GLN A 102 -28.06 14.54 4.32
C GLN A 102 -28.48 14.97 2.91
N ALA A 103 -28.19 14.15 1.89
CA ALA A 103 -28.56 14.44 0.51
C ALA A 103 -30.08 14.44 0.27
N ALA A 104 -30.84 13.61 1.01
CA ALA A 104 -32.30 13.57 0.93
C ALA A 104 -33.00 14.76 1.64
N SER A 105 -32.26 15.55 2.41
CA SER A 105 -32.79 16.69 3.18
C SER A 105 -32.52 18.05 2.49
N THR A 106 -31.98 18.04 1.26
CA THR A 106 -31.67 19.24 0.45
C THR A 106 -32.57 19.26 -0.79
#